data_AF-A0A944JFU8-F1
#
_entry.id   AF-A0A944JFU8-F1
#
_cell.length_a   1.000
_cell.length_b   1.000
_cell.length_c   1.000
_cell.angle_alpha   90.00
_cell.angle_beta   90.00
_cell.angle_gamma   90.00
#
_symmetry.space_group_name_H-M   'P 1'
#
loop_
_entity.id
_entity.type
_entity.pdbx_description
1 polymer ?
#
loop_
_entity_poly.entity_id
_entity_poly.type
_entity_poly.pdbx_seq_one_letter_code
_entity_poly.pdbx_strand_id
1 'polypeptide(L)'
;MSLRRLGILSATLLTAATLTACSTEPVEADDPKPSATGTAAPSGAPGGDPDEGGLPLADAIKKVPVAEERRTRYERDSFKHWVDEDEDGCATRQEVLLAEAVTAPEQGDRCTLSGGSWTSYYDEAEVTDAKKLDIDHMVPLAEAWDSGAHD
;
A
#
# COMPACT_ATOMS: atom_id res chain seq x y z
N MET A 1 -39.70 -7.44 -55.09
CA MET A 1 -38.43 -7.78 -55.77
C MET A 1 -37.29 -7.41 -54.82
N SER A 2 -36.95 -8.28 -53.88
CA SER A 2 -35.86 -9.28 -53.94
C SER A 2 -34.47 -8.65 -54.07
N LEU A 3 -33.78 -8.49 -52.93
CA LEU A 3 -32.31 -8.47 -52.89
C LEU A 3 -31.79 -9.29 -51.70
N ARG A 4 -31.48 -10.55 -52.03
CA ARG A 4 -30.26 -11.32 -51.73
C ARG A 4 -29.77 -11.36 -50.27
N ARG A 5 -30.11 -12.47 -49.60
CA ARG A 5 -29.45 -12.97 -48.39
C ARG A 5 -28.10 -13.60 -48.78
N LEU A 6 -26.99 -13.10 -48.25
CA LEU A 6 -25.69 -13.77 -48.31
C LEU A 6 -25.61 -14.78 -47.16
N GLY A 7 -25.56 -16.07 -47.50
CA GLY A 7 -25.26 -17.14 -46.56
C GLY A 7 -23.75 -17.25 -46.37
N ILE A 8 -23.31 -17.32 -45.13
CA ILE A 8 -21.93 -17.64 -44.75
C ILE A 8 -21.98 -19.03 -44.11
N LEU A 9 -21.47 -20.02 -44.84
CA LEU A 9 -21.26 -21.39 -44.37
C LEU A 9 -19.95 -21.39 -43.57
N SER A 10 -20.06 -21.40 -42.24
CA SER A 10 -18.91 -21.57 -41.34
C SER A 10 -18.48 -23.04 -41.33
N ALA A 11 -17.36 -23.33 -41.98
CA ALA A 11 -16.68 -24.62 -41.88
C ALA A 11 -15.86 -24.66 -40.58
N THR A 12 -16.34 -25.41 -39.59
CA THR A 12 -15.58 -25.73 -38.37
C THR A 12 -14.54 -26.80 -38.69
N LEU A 13 -13.27 -26.39 -38.83
CA LEU A 13 -12.14 -27.31 -38.88
C LEU A 13 -11.76 -27.69 -37.44
N LEU A 14 -11.87 -28.98 -37.13
CA LEU A 14 -11.50 -29.59 -35.85
C LEU A 14 -10.00 -29.94 -35.88
N THR A 15 -9.15 -29.10 -35.30
CA THR A 15 -7.72 -29.39 -35.11
C THR A 15 -7.52 -30.10 -33.77
N ALA A 16 -7.24 -31.40 -33.82
CA ALA A 16 -6.81 -32.19 -32.67
C ALA A 16 -5.34 -31.84 -32.34
N ALA A 17 -5.13 -31.12 -31.24
CA ALA A 17 -3.80 -30.87 -30.68
C ALA A 17 -3.41 -32.06 -29.78
N THR A 18 -2.38 -32.79 -30.20
CA THR A 18 -1.74 -33.83 -29.37
C THR A 18 -0.90 -33.15 -28.29
N LEU A 19 -1.31 -33.27 -27.02
CA LEU A 19 -0.47 -32.86 -25.89
C LEU A 19 0.62 -33.91 -25.68
N THR A 20 1.82 -33.62 -26.16
CA THR A 20 3.04 -34.27 -25.70
C THR A 20 3.36 -33.73 -24.31
N ALA A 21 3.19 -34.55 -23.28
CA ALA A 21 3.58 -34.22 -21.92
C ALA A 21 5.11 -34.13 -21.84
N CYS A 22 5.65 -32.92 -21.72
CA CYS A 22 7.01 -32.72 -21.26
C CYS A 22 7.03 -32.98 -19.74
N SER A 23 7.66 -34.08 -19.34
CA SER A 23 8.05 -34.32 -17.94
C SER A 23 8.94 -33.17 -17.49
N THR A 24 8.39 -32.27 -16.68
CA THR A 24 9.15 -31.27 -15.94
C THR A 24 9.55 -31.90 -14.62
N GLU A 25 10.81 -32.29 -14.54
CA GLU A 25 11.46 -32.56 -13.25
C GLU A 25 11.48 -31.24 -12.46
N PRO A 26 11.17 -31.22 -11.16
CA PRO A 26 11.33 -30.02 -10.37
C PRO A 26 12.83 -29.76 -10.24
N VAL A 27 13.32 -28.76 -10.96
CA VAL A 27 14.60 -28.14 -10.64
C VAL A 27 14.36 -27.35 -9.37
N GLU A 28 14.78 -27.92 -8.24
CA GLU A 28 14.90 -27.22 -6.97
C GLU A 28 16.01 -26.17 -7.16
N ALA A 29 15.61 -25.01 -7.65
CA ALA A 29 16.46 -23.83 -7.63
C ALA A 29 16.56 -23.41 -6.16
N ASP A 30 17.71 -23.70 -5.55
CA ASP A 30 18.17 -23.02 -4.34
C ASP A 30 18.34 -21.52 -4.68
N ASP A 31 17.23 -20.79 -4.66
CA ASP A 31 17.25 -19.33 -4.61
C ASP A 31 17.74 -18.96 -3.21
N PRO A 32 18.93 -18.35 -3.06
CA PRO A 32 19.33 -17.83 -1.77
C PRO A 32 18.32 -16.75 -1.37
N LYS A 33 17.44 -17.09 -0.42
CA LYS A 33 16.54 -16.17 0.24
C LYS A 33 17.34 -14.90 0.59
N PRO A 34 16.98 -13.72 0.06
CA PRO A 34 17.60 -12.49 0.50
C PRO A 34 17.50 -12.46 2.02
N SER A 35 18.64 -12.34 2.70
CA SER A 35 18.61 -12.06 4.13
C SER A 35 17.83 -10.77 4.29
N ALA A 36 16.61 -10.90 4.80
CA ALA A 36 15.82 -9.76 5.22
C ALA A 36 16.58 -9.13 6.39
N THR A 37 17.47 -8.19 6.08
CA THR A 37 17.83 -7.16 7.04
C THR A 37 16.56 -6.35 7.23
N GLY A 38 15.73 -6.78 8.19
CA GLY A 38 14.50 -6.11 8.54
C GLY A 38 14.85 -4.70 8.98
N THR A 39 14.72 -3.74 8.06
CA THR A 39 14.49 -2.36 8.45
C THR A 39 13.11 -2.39 9.07
N ALA A 40 13.05 -2.23 10.40
CA ALA A 40 11.79 -2.14 11.10
C ALA A 40 11.00 -1.00 10.46
N ALA A 41 9.84 -1.30 9.89
CA ALA A 41 8.86 -0.28 9.61
C ALA A 41 8.52 0.38 10.96
N PRO A 42 8.42 1.72 11.05
CA PRO A 42 7.92 2.36 12.26
C PRO A 42 6.45 1.96 12.42
N SER A 43 6.22 0.91 13.21
CA SER A 43 4.88 0.54 13.65
C SER A 43 4.52 1.48 14.79
N GLY A 44 3.64 2.45 14.52
CA GLY A 44 3.09 3.37 15.53
C GLY A 44 2.18 2.69 16.57
N ALA A 45 2.08 1.36 16.56
CA ALA A 45 1.43 0.62 17.62
C ALA A 45 2.40 0.48 18.81
N PRO A 46 1.96 0.71 20.06
CA PRO A 46 2.76 0.40 21.24
C PRO A 46 3.09 -1.11 21.23
N GLY A 47 4.30 -1.45 20.78
CA GLY A 47 4.82 -2.79 20.94
C GLY A 47 5.09 -3.02 22.42
N GLY A 48 4.41 -3.99 23.03
CA GLY A 48 4.64 -4.35 24.44
C GLY A 48 6.11 -4.70 24.70
N ASP A 49 6.55 -4.46 25.95
CA ASP A 49 7.94 -4.68 26.36
C ASP A 49 8.43 -6.11 26.06
N PRO A 50 9.64 -6.28 25.50
CA PRO A 50 10.18 -7.59 25.12
C PRO A 50 10.52 -8.51 26.30
N ASP A 51 10.47 -8.02 27.54
CA ASP A 51 10.77 -8.78 28.76
C ASP A 51 9.57 -9.55 29.33
N GLU A 52 8.35 -9.31 28.83
CA GLU A 52 7.21 -10.22 29.08
C GLU A 52 7.24 -11.32 28.03
N GLY A 53 7.55 -12.55 28.44
CA GLY A 53 7.59 -13.73 27.56
C GLY A 53 6.39 -13.78 26.62
N GLY A 54 6.62 -13.37 25.37
CA GLY A 54 5.58 -13.20 24.38
C GLY A 54 4.84 -14.51 24.09
N LEU A 55 3.56 -14.40 23.77
CA LEU A 55 2.81 -15.54 23.25
C LEU A 55 3.28 -15.86 21.83
N PRO A 56 3.23 -17.13 21.39
CA PRO A 56 3.33 -17.43 19.97
C PRO A 56 2.32 -16.58 19.19
N LEU A 57 2.72 -16.01 18.04
CA LEU A 57 1.87 -15.11 17.24
C LEU A 57 0.48 -15.71 16.99
N ALA A 58 0.41 -17.00 16.69
CA ALA A 58 -0.85 -17.71 16.48
C ALA A 58 -1.77 -17.68 17.71
N ASP A 59 -1.22 -17.72 18.92
CA ASP A 59 -1.98 -17.63 20.16
C ASP A 59 -2.32 -16.19 20.53
N ALA A 60 -1.47 -15.22 20.15
CA ALA A 60 -1.78 -13.79 20.27
C ALA A 60 -2.97 -13.38 19.38
N ILE A 61 -2.99 -13.83 18.11
CA ILE A 61 -4.09 -13.55 17.17
C ILE A 61 -5.43 -14.07 17.69
N LYS A 62 -5.45 -15.28 18.28
CA LYS A 62 -6.67 -15.85 18.88
C LYS A 62 -7.24 -15.01 20.03
N LYS A 63 -6.43 -14.13 20.64
CA LYS A 63 -6.85 -13.25 21.73
C LYS A 63 -7.35 -11.89 21.24
N VAL A 64 -7.19 -11.55 19.97
CA VAL A 64 -7.72 -10.30 19.42
C VAL A 64 -9.26 -10.39 19.45
N PRO A 65 -9.95 -9.47 20.16
CA PRO A 65 -11.39 -9.49 20.24
C PRO A 65 -11.99 -9.18 18.87
N VAL A 66 -13.02 -9.93 18.49
CA VAL A 66 -13.85 -9.60 17.34
C VAL A 66 -14.92 -8.62 17.81
N ALA A 67 -14.98 -7.46 17.17
CA ALA A 67 -15.96 -6.42 17.44
C ALA A 67 -16.67 -6.01 16.15
N GLU A 68 -17.89 -5.51 16.29
CA GLU A 68 -18.65 -4.92 15.19
C GLU A 68 -18.15 -3.51 14.87
N GLU A 69 -18.27 -3.09 13.60
CA GLU A 69 -17.93 -1.73 13.18
C GLU A 69 -18.85 -0.67 13.81
N ARG A 70 -18.31 0.53 14.07
CA ARG A 70 -19.03 1.65 14.67
C ARG A 70 -19.23 2.82 13.71
N ARG A 71 -20.17 2.70 12.77
CA ARG A 71 -20.50 3.70 11.73
C ARG A 71 -21.11 5.03 12.20
N THR A 72 -21.14 5.30 13.51
CA THR A 72 -21.75 6.52 14.08
C THR A 72 -20.69 7.39 14.73
N ARG A 73 -20.96 8.70 14.82
CA ARG A 73 -20.08 9.67 15.50
C ARG A 73 -18.71 9.83 14.83
N TYR A 74 -18.55 9.64 13.52
CA TYR A 74 -17.28 10.00 12.88
C TYR A 74 -16.96 11.49 13.10
N GLU A 75 -15.83 11.77 13.76
CA GLU A 75 -15.35 13.12 14.05
C GLU A 75 -14.01 13.32 13.35
N ARG A 76 -14.02 13.94 12.16
CA ARG A 76 -12.82 14.13 11.33
C ARG A 76 -11.70 14.86 12.07
N ASP A 77 -12.05 15.85 12.88
CA ASP A 77 -11.08 16.72 13.56
C ASP A 77 -10.34 16.02 14.72
N SER A 78 -10.75 14.79 15.08
CA SER A 78 -10.03 13.93 16.03
C SER A 78 -8.71 13.41 15.45
N PHE A 79 -8.61 13.30 14.12
CA PHE A 79 -7.36 12.97 13.44
C PHE A 79 -6.54 14.25 13.24
N LYS A 80 -5.47 14.41 14.03
CA LYS A 80 -4.52 15.53 13.85
C LYS A 80 -3.65 15.25 12.64
N HIS A 81 -3.42 16.27 11.82
CA HIS A 81 -2.64 16.17 10.59
C HIS A 81 -1.40 17.02 10.72
N TRP A 82 -0.31 16.58 10.09
CA TRP A 82 0.96 17.30 10.01
C TRP A 82 1.51 17.66 11.39
N VAL A 83 1.53 16.67 12.28
CA VAL A 83 2.20 16.81 13.57
C VAL A 83 3.71 16.73 13.37
N ASP A 84 4.44 17.39 14.26
CA ASP A 84 5.88 17.28 14.41
C ASP A 84 6.08 16.51 15.71
N GLU A 85 6.05 15.17 15.60
CA GLU A 85 5.97 14.27 16.76
C GLU A 85 7.31 14.18 17.51
N ASP A 86 8.42 14.30 16.80
CA ASP A 86 9.77 14.27 17.37
C ASP A 86 10.37 15.66 17.61
N GLU A 87 9.60 16.72 17.33
CA GLU A 87 9.94 18.13 17.55
C GLU A 87 11.21 18.58 16.82
N ASP A 88 11.50 18.00 15.65
CA ASP A 88 12.68 18.31 14.84
C ASP A 88 12.47 19.49 13.86
N GLY A 89 11.24 19.99 13.76
CA GLY A 89 10.84 21.07 12.86
C GLY A 89 10.38 20.62 11.47
N CYS A 90 10.25 19.32 11.24
CA CYS A 90 9.64 18.69 10.07
C CYS A 90 8.29 18.07 10.46
N ALA A 91 7.20 18.73 10.07
CA ALA A 91 5.90 18.09 10.19
C ALA A 91 5.79 16.86 9.26
N THR A 92 4.93 15.89 9.60
CA THR A 92 4.74 14.63 8.87
C THR A 92 4.59 14.80 7.35
N ARG A 93 4.03 15.93 6.90
CA ARG A 93 3.91 16.23 5.47
C ARG A 93 5.27 16.26 4.77
N GLN A 94 6.20 16.99 5.35
CA GLN A 94 7.52 17.22 4.78
C GLN A 94 8.35 15.93 4.86
N GLU A 95 8.22 15.19 5.95
CA GLU A 95 8.87 13.89 6.12
C GLU A 95 8.44 12.91 5.03
N VAL A 96 7.13 12.79 4.76
CA VAL A 96 6.62 11.92 3.68
C VAL A 96 7.09 12.41 2.31
N LEU A 97 7.08 13.72 2.05
CA LEU A 97 7.61 14.27 0.79
C LEU A 97 9.10 13.94 0.61
N LEU A 98 9.90 13.97 1.67
CA LEU A 98 11.31 13.57 1.61
C LEU A 98 11.47 12.07 1.35
N ALA A 99 10.68 11.25 2.04
CA ALA A 99 10.75 9.80 1.96
C ALA A 99 10.30 9.24 0.59
N GLU A 100 9.27 9.85 -0.02
CA GLU A 100 8.67 9.35 -1.27
C GLU A 100 9.22 10.03 -2.53
N ALA A 101 10.19 10.92 -2.40
CA ALA A 101 10.80 11.60 -3.53
C ALA A 101 11.58 10.61 -4.42
N VAL A 102 11.34 10.67 -5.72
CA VAL A 102 12.18 10.02 -6.75
C VAL A 102 13.50 10.77 -6.88
N THR A 103 13.42 12.09 -6.97
CA THR A 103 14.58 12.99 -6.85
C THR A 103 14.42 13.78 -5.57
N ALA A 104 15.37 13.66 -4.65
CA ALA A 104 15.31 14.35 -3.37
C ALA A 104 15.24 15.88 -3.56
N PRO A 105 14.32 16.58 -2.89
CA PRO A 105 14.33 18.04 -2.83
C PRO A 105 15.46 18.54 -1.92
N GLU A 106 15.82 19.80 -2.06
CA GLU A 106 16.65 20.49 -1.08
C GLU A 106 15.81 20.83 0.16
N GLN A 107 16.34 20.55 1.35
CA GLN A 107 15.73 20.87 2.64
C GLN A 107 16.40 22.10 3.26
N GLY A 108 15.63 23.17 3.44
CA GLY A 108 16.04 24.39 4.14
C GLY A 108 15.52 24.46 5.57
N ASP A 109 15.60 25.65 6.16
CA ASP A 109 15.17 25.91 7.54
C ASP A 109 13.71 25.49 7.78
N ARG A 110 13.46 24.87 8.95
CA ARG A 110 12.14 24.35 9.35
C ARG A 110 11.50 23.47 8.28
N CYS A 111 12.33 22.59 7.70
CA CYS A 111 11.93 21.61 6.70
C CYS A 111 11.28 22.22 5.43
N THR A 112 11.67 23.44 5.06
CA THR A 112 11.17 24.03 3.81
C THR A 112 11.78 23.27 2.63
N LEU A 113 10.95 22.63 1.80
CA LEU A 113 11.42 21.84 0.66
C LEU A 113 11.38 22.65 -0.64
N SER A 114 12.44 22.55 -1.45
CA SER A 114 12.51 23.13 -2.80
C SER A 114 13.08 22.17 -3.83
N GLY A 115 12.46 22.13 -5.02
CA GLY A 115 12.81 21.19 -6.07
C GLY A 115 12.25 19.79 -5.81
N GLY A 116 12.95 18.78 -6.32
CA GLY A 116 12.56 17.37 -6.23
C GLY A 116 11.60 16.90 -7.32
N SER A 117 11.35 15.59 -7.34
CA SER A 117 10.34 14.97 -8.18
C SER A 117 9.70 13.79 -7.48
N TRP A 118 8.41 13.56 -7.77
CA TRP A 118 7.60 12.48 -7.22
C TRP A 118 6.81 11.84 -8.36
N THR A 119 6.45 10.57 -8.18
CA THR A 119 5.50 9.88 -9.05
C THR A 119 4.21 9.66 -8.28
N SER A 120 3.10 10.19 -8.77
CA SER A 120 1.79 9.94 -8.18
C SER A 120 1.38 8.47 -8.38
N TYR A 121 0.98 7.82 -7.29
CA TYR A 121 0.58 6.41 -7.31
C TYR A 121 -0.73 6.17 -8.08
N TYR A 122 -1.61 7.18 -8.15
CA TYR A 122 -2.97 7.01 -8.67
C TYR A 122 -3.10 7.19 -10.18
N ASP A 123 -2.24 8.03 -10.77
CA ASP A 123 -2.31 8.40 -12.18
C ASP A 123 -0.94 8.34 -12.88
N GLU A 124 0.08 7.85 -12.19
CA GLU A 124 1.46 7.67 -12.68
C GLU A 124 2.12 8.97 -13.18
N ALA A 125 1.57 10.13 -12.82
CA ALA A 125 2.09 11.41 -13.24
C ALA A 125 3.38 11.77 -12.47
N GLU A 126 4.39 12.25 -13.19
CA GLU A 126 5.53 12.92 -12.58
C GLU A 126 5.13 14.32 -12.14
N VAL A 127 5.42 14.65 -10.88
CA VAL A 127 5.14 15.96 -10.28
C VAL A 127 6.43 16.53 -9.73
N THR A 128 6.72 17.80 -10.04
CA THR A 128 7.91 18.54 -9.56
C THR A 128 7.57 19.70 -8.65
N ASP A 129 6.28 20.03 -8.52
CA ASP A 129 5.78 21.03 -7.58
C ASP A 129 5.08 20.31 -6.42
N ALA A 130 5.75 20.21 -5.28
CA ALA A 130 5.24 19.55 -4.08
C ALA A 130 3.87 20.09 -3.62
N LYS A 131 3.52 21.33 -3.96
CA LYS A 131 2.21 21.92 -3.61
C LYS A 131 1.04 21.32 -4.38
N LYS A 132 1.32 20.61 -5.49
CA LYS A 132 0.31 19.90 -6.29
C LYS A 132 0.09 18.46 -5.83
N LEU A 133 0.85 18.01 -4.83
CA LEU A 133 0.70 16.69 -4.24
C LEU A 133 -0.10 16.80 -2.96
N ASP A 134 -1.10 15.94 -2.83
CA ASP A 134 -1.72 15.60 -1.56
C ASP A 134 -1.14 14.26 -1.09
N ILE A 135 -0.99 14.10 0.22
CA ILE A 135 -0.72 12.78 0.81
C ILE A 135 -2.05 12.29 1.34
N ASP A 136 -2.49 11.16 0.82
CA ASP A 136 -3.81 10.62 1.09
C ASP A 136 -3.75 9.39 1.97
N HIS A 137 -4.86 9.11 2.65
CA HIS A 137 -5.01 7.90 3.43
C HIS A 137 -5.47 6.77 2.51
N MET A 138 -4.68 5.70 2.41
CA MET A 138 -5.08 4.52 1.64
C MET A 138 -6.35 3.86 2.19
N VAL A 139 -6.50 3.88 3.52
CA VAL A 139 -7.76 3.52 4.21
C VAL A 139 -8.43 4.82 4.65
N PRO A 140 -9.66 5.13 4.21
CA PRO A 140 -10.33 6.37 4.59
C PRO A 140 -10.44 6.53 6.10
N LEU A 141 -10.25 7.76 6.61
CA LEU A 141 -10.34 8.05 8.05
C LEU A 141 -11.65 7.59 8.70
N ALA A 142 -12.77 7.67 7.97
CA ALA A 142 -14.05 7.17 8.46
C ALA A 142 -14.04 5.63 8.63
N GLU A 143 -13.38 4.90 7.73
CA GLU A 143 -13.25 3.45 7.85
C GLU A 143 -12.34 3.07 9.02
N ALA A 144 -11.23 3.79 9.20
CA ALA A 144 -10.38 3.61 10.37
C ALA A 144 -11.15 3.86 11.68
N TRP A 145 -11.97 4.92 11.73
CA TRP A 145 -12.85 5.23 12.88
C TRP A 145 -13.81 4.08 13.18
N ASP A 146 -14.50 3.61 12.14
CA ASP A 146 -15.51 2.55 12.23
C ASP A 146 -14.88 1.23 12.72
N SER A 147 -13.60 1.01 12.39
CA SER A 147 -12.79 -0.14 12.79
C SER A 147 -12.07 -0.01 14.14
N GLY A 148 -12.25 1.10 14.87
CA GLY A 148 -11.71 1.25 16.23
C GLY A 148 -10.76 2.44 16.46
N ALA A 149 -10.43 3.23 15.45
CA ALA A 149 -9.53 4.39 15.60
C ALA A 149 -10.23 5.64 16.18
N HIS A 150 -11.08 5.43 17.19
CA HIS A 150 -11.96 6.44 17.75
C HIS A 150 -11.78 6.68 19.25
N ASP A 151 -10.81 5.99 19.85
CA ASP A 151 -10.46 6.03 21.27
C ASP A 151 -9.08 6.67 21.47
#